data_AF-A0A8C9GYA7-F1
#
_entry.id   AF-A0A8C9GYA7-F1
#
_cell.length_a   1.000
_cell.length_b   1.000
_cell.length_c   1.000
_cell.angle_alpha   90.00
_cell.angle_beta   90.00
_cell.angle_gamma   90.00
#
_symmetry.space_group_name_H-M   'P 1'
#
loop_
_entity.id
_entity.type
_entity.pdbx_description
1 polymer ?
#
loop_
_entity_poly.entity_id
_entity_poly.type
_entity_poly.pdbx_seq_one_letter_code
_entity_poly.pdbx_strand_id
1 'polypeptide(L)'
;MGRHSQSMYDRQLTIFSPDGNLYQIEYAIKAVKNTNITSIGVKGENCAVIISQKKIATQYITQDKLLDYNYVTNLYNVTDEIGCSMVGMPETLCRNICDKIQVYTQHAYMRLH
;
A
#
# COMPACT_ATOMS: atom_id res chain seq x y z
N MET A 1 7.54 -13.52 36.07
CA MET A 1 8.44 -13.88 34.95
C MET A 1 8.54 -12.72 33.98
N GLY A 2 9.75 -12.32 33.61
CA GLY A 2 10.05 -11.06 32.92
C GLY A 2 9.63 -11.01 31.44
N ARG A 3 8.94 -9.93 31.06
CA ARG A 3 8.76 -9.46 29.67
C ARG A 3 10.10 -8.92 29.12
N HIS A 4 11.10 -9.77 28.95
CA HIS A 4 12.43 -9.36 28.47
C HIS A 4 12.86 -9.96 27.13
N SER A 5 11.96 -10.63 26.41
CA SER A 5 12.29 -11.25 25.12
C SER A 5 11.45 -10.74 23.94
N GLN A 6 10.67 -9.66 24.04
CA GLN A 6 9.97 -9.08 22.88
C GLN A 6 10.75 -7.94 22.22
N SER A 7 11.40 -7.07 23.01
CA SER A 7 12.08 -5.87 22.51
C SER A 7 13.34 -6.13 21.67
N MET A 8 13.94 -7.33 21.74
CA MET A 8 15.15 -7.61 20.96
C MET A 8 14.82 -8.12 19.54
N TYR A 9 13.70 -8.84 19.38
CA TYR A 9 13.29 -9.42 18.10
C TYR A 9 12.44 -8.47 17.27
N ASP A 10 11.83 -7.44 17.87
CA ASP A 10 10.97 -6.51 17.14
C ASP A 10 11.73 -5.43 16.33
N ARG A 11 13.04 -5.24 16.58
CA ARG A 11 13.85 -4.19 15.93
C ARG A 11 14.52 -4.62 14.63
N GLN A 12 14.58 -5.91 14.35
CA GLN A 12 15.34 -6.46 13.23
C GLN A 12 14.39 -6.98 12.14
N LEU A 13 14.67 -6.64 10.88
CA LEU A 13 13.72 -6.79 9.77
C LEU A 13 13.32 -8.24 9.46
N THR A 14 14.25 -9.18 9.58
CA THR A 14 14.10 -10.56 9.10
C THR A 14 14.27 -11.62 10.21
N ILE A 15 14.15 -11.22 11.48
CA ILE A 15 14.28 -12.14 12.61
C ILE A 15 12.91 -12.57 13.10
N PHE A 16 12.71 -13.89 13.18
CA PHE A 16 11.54 -14.48 13.82
C PHE A 16 11.59 -14.29 15.34
N SER A 17 10.44 -13.92 15.92
CA SER A 17 10.28 -13.94 17.37
C SER A 17 10.33 -15.38 17.91
N PRO A 18 10.52 -15.56 19.23
CA PRO A 18 10.44 -16.89 19.85
C PRO A 18 9.11 -17.62 19.58
N ASP A 19 8.05 -16.87 19.28
CA ASP A 19 6.71 -17.40 18.95
C ASP A 19 6.54 -17.68 17.44
N GLY A 20 7.58 -17.47 16.62
CA GLY A 20 7.55 -17.67 15.17
C GLY A 20 6.97 -16.50 14.35
N ASN A 21 6.72 -15.35 14.97
CA ASN A 21 6.11 -14.20 14.31
C ASN A 21 7.16 -13.20 13.80
N LEU A 22 6.85 -12.51 12.70
CA LEU A 22 7.63 -11.39 12.19
C LEU A 22 6.94 -10.07 12.59
N TYR A 23 7.35 -9.51 13.73
CA TYR A 23 6.72 -8.30 14.27
C TYR A 23 6.78 -7.09 13.32
N GLN A 24 7.82 -7.01 12.47
CA GLN A 24 7.94 -5.95 11.46
C GLN A 24 6.82 -6.01 10.40
N ILE A 25 6.33 -7.21 10.04
CA ILE A 25 5.19 -7.35 9.12
C ILE A 25 3.91 -6.85 9.80
N GLU A 26 3.71 -7.17 11.07
CA GLU A 26 2.56 -6.68 11.82
C GLU A 26 2.57 -5.16 11.96
N TYR A 27 3.74 -4.56 12.21
CA TYR A 27 3.88 -3.11 12.24
C TYR A 27 3.60 -2.47 10.89
N ALA A 28 4.06 -3.07 9.78
CA ALA A 28 3.75 -2.58 8.44
C ALA A 28 2.25 -2.61 8.14
N ILE A 29 1.55 -3.68 8.52
CA ILE A 29 0.08 -3.79 8.36
C ILE A 29 -0.63 -2.71 9.20
N LYS A 30 -0.19 -2.47 10.44
CA LYS A 30 -0.73 -1.39 11.28
C LYS A 30 -0.46 0.00 10.68
N ALA A 31 0.71 0.22 10.10
CA ALA A 31 1.06 1.47 9.44
C ALA A 31 0.12 1.78 8.26
N VAL A 32 -0.24 0.76 7.47
CA VAL A 32 -1.25 0.92 6.41
C VAL A 32 -2.60 1.32 6.99
N LYS A 33 -3.08 0.64 8.03
CA LYS A 33 -4.36 0.97 8.69
C LYS A 33 -4.38 2.40 9.26
N ASN A 34 -3.26 2.87 9.80
CA ASN A 34 -3.14 4.22 10.36
C ASN A 34 -3.33 5.34 9.32
N THR A 35 -3.19 5.05 8.02
CA THR A 35 -3.46 6.04 6.96
C THR A 35 -4.94 6.41 6.86
N ASN A 36 -5.84 5.59 7.42
CA ASN A 36 -7.29 5.79 7.41
C ASN A 36 -7.86 6.06 6.00
N ILE A 37 -7.26 5.43 4.99
CA ILE A 37 -7.76 5.40 3.61
C ILE A 37 -8.35 4.00 3.41
N THR A 38 -9.61 3.95 2.96
CA THR A 38 -10.27 2.68 2.65
C THR A 38 -10.53 2.59 1.15
N SER A 39 -10.16 1.45 0.57
CA SER A 39 -10.50 1.07 -0.80
C SER A 39 -11.36 -0.19 -0.80
N ILE A 40 -12.35 -0.23 -1.68
CA ILE A 40 -13.31 -1.32 -1.84
C ILE A 40 -13.28 -1.74 -3.31
N GLY A 41 -13.11 -3.03 -3.56
CA GLY A 41 -13.23 -3.63 -4.89
C GLY A 41 -14.45 -4.54 -4.94
N VAL A 42 -15.25 -4.43 -6.00
CA VAL A 42 -16.38 -5.31 -6.27
C VAL A 42 -16.22 -5.90 -7.66
N LYS A 43 -16.37 -7.23 -7.76
CA LYS A 43 -16.34 -7.97 -9.02
C LYS A 43 -17.76 -8.44 -9.35
N GLY A 44 -18.26 -8.02 -10.51
CA GLY A 44 -19.46 -8.58 -11.14
C GLY A 44 -19.13 -9.69 -12.13
N GLU A 45 -20.14 -10.13 -12.88
CA GLU A 45 -19.97 -11.16 -13.91
C GLU A 45 -19.10 -10.67 -15.09
N ASN A 46 -19.37 -9.43 -15.55
CA ASN A 46 -18.73 -8.84 -16.73
C ASN A 46 -17.90 -7.58 -16.41
N CYS A 47 -17.79 -7.20 -15.14
CA CYS A 47 -17.08 -5.97 -14.76
C CYS A 47 -16.38 -6.12 -13.41
N ALA A 48 -15.38 -5.27 -13.18
CA ALA A 48 -14.78 -5.07 -11.86
C ALA A 48 -14.71 -3.57 -11.61
N VAL A 49 -15.04 -3.16 -10.39
CA VAL A 49 -15.06 -1.76 -9.97
C VAL A 49 -14.22 -1.63 -8.72
N ILE A 50 -13.35 -0.62 -8.69
CA ILE A 50 -12.58 -0.26 -7.50
C ILE A 50 -12.94 1.17 -7.11
N ILE A 51 -13.29 1.35 -5.85
CA ILE A 51 -13.64 2.63 -5.24
C ILE A 51 -12.63 2.88 -4.13
N SER A 52 -11.93 4.00 -4.19
CA SER A 52 -11.00 4.42 -3.14
C SER A 52 -11.45 5.72 -2.52
N GLN A 53 -11.27 5.85 -1.20
CA GLN A 53 -11.45 7.13 -0.54
C GLN A 53 -10.42 8.14 -1.07
N LYS A 54 -10.92 9.29 -1.54
CA LYS A 54 -10.10 10.42 -1.97
C LYS A 54 -9.82 11.32 -0.78
N LYS A 55 -8.85 10.91 0.04
CA LYS A 55 -8.41 11.65 1.22
C LYS A 55 -6.92 11.88 1.12
N ILE A 56 -6.48 13.09 1.42
CA ILE A 56 -5.06 13.37 1.61
C ILE A 56 -4.61 12.50 2.79
N ALA A 57 -3.65 11.60 2.55
CA ALA A 57 -3.12 10.73 3.58
C ALA A 57 -2.53 11.59 4.69
N THR A 58 -3.28 11.76 5.77
CA THR A 58 -2.92 12.55 6.94
C THR A 58 -1.86 11.80 7.74
N GLN A 59 -0.62 11.72 7.24
CA GLN A 59 0.55 11.35 8.05
C GLN A 59 1.24 12.59 8.63
N TYR A 60 1.05 13.76 8.02
CA TYR A 60 1.46 15.06 8.53
C TYR A 60 0.31 16.06 8.36
N ILE A 61 0.22 17.05 9.25
CA ILE A 61 -0.85 18.06 9.26
C ILE A 61 -0.69 18.93 8.01
N THR A 62 -1.28 18.54 6.89
CA THR A 62 -1.46 19.41 5.73
C THR A 62 -2.92 19.83 5.67
N GLN A 63 -3.29 20.76 6.55
CA GLN A 63 -4.49 21.61 6.38
C GLN A 63 -4.23 22.68 5.31
N ASP A 64 -3.57 22.33 4.20
CA ASP A 64 -3.28 23.28 3.16
C ASP A 64 -4.46 23.34 2.20
N LYS A 65 -5.24 24.42 2.32
CA LYS A 65 -6.22 24.87 1.32
C LYS A 65 -5.61 25.12 -0.07
N LEU A 66 -4.29 24.98 -0.20
CA LEU A 66 -3.51 25.12 -1.43
C LEU A 66 -3.30 23.79 -2.17
N LEU A 67 -3.67 22.65 -1.58
CA LEU A 67 -3.55 21.36 -2.23
C LEU A 67 -4.66 21.20 -3.28
N ASP A 68 -4.25 20.97 -4.53
CA ASP A 68 -5.18 20.64 -5.59
C ASP A 68 -5.62 19.18 -5.46
N TYR A 69 -6.86 19.02 -5.00
CA TYR A 69 -7.49 17.71 -4.84
C TYR A 69 -7.60 16.95 -6.16
N ASN A 70 -7.51 17.60 -7.33
CA ASN A 70 -7.57 16.88 -8.61
C ASN A 70 -6.44 15.86 -8.79
N TYR A 71 -5.26 16.13 -8.21
CA TYR A 71 -4.09 15.27 -8.35
C TYR A 71 -3.96 14.21 -7.25
N VAL A 72 -4.76 14.30 -6.17
CA VAL A 72 -4.73 13.32 -5.08
C VAL A 72 -5.53 12.09 -5.51
N THR A 73 -4.83 11.03 -5.91
CA THR A 73 -5.45 9.75 -6.27
C THR A 73 -4.70 8.57 -5.65
N ASN A 74 -5.48 7.57 -5.27
CA ASN A 74 -5.00 6.25 -4.84
C ASN A 74 -5.32 5.18 -5.91
N LEU A 75 -5.79 5.61 -7.07
CA LEU A 75 -6.09 4.79 -8.24
C LEU A 75 -5.02 5.07 -9.30
N TYR A 76 -4.43 4.01 -9.82
CA TYR A 76 -3.37 4.06 -10.82
C TYR A 76 -3.68 3.10 -11.96
N ASN A 77 -3.46 3.54 -13.19
CA ASN A 77 -3.54 2.66 -14.36
C ASN A 77 -2.18 2.00 -14.55
N VAL A 78 -2.16 0.67 -14.55
CA VAL A 78 -0.96 -0.13 -14.82
C VAL A 78 -0.81 -0.30 -16.33
N THR A 79 -1.91 -0.63 -17.01
CA THR A 79 -2.05 -0.65 -18.46
C THR A 79 -3.40 -0.01 -18.84
N ASP A 80 -3.69 0.08 -20.13
CA ASP A 80 -4.98 0.60 -20.61
C ASP A 80 -6.18 -0.25 -20.15
N GLU A 81 -5.94 -1.54 -19.86
CA GLU A 81 -6.97 -2.49 -19.44
C GLU A 81 -6.89 -2.86 -17.94
N ILE A 82 -5.76 -2.61 -17.29
CA ILE A 82 -5.50 -3.03 -15.90
C ILE A 82 -5.29 -1.78 -15.03
N GLY A 83 -6.23 -1.55 -14.11
CA GLY A 83 -6.11 -0.56 -13.04
C GLY A 83 -5.81 -1.20 -11.68
N CYS A 84 -5.21 -0.43 -10.78
CA CYS A 84 -4.98 -0.84 -9.40
C CYS A 84 -5.31 0.29 -8.42
N SER A 85 -5.62 -0.08 -7.17
CA SER A 85 -5.69 0.87 -6.06
C SER A 85 -4.64 0.55 -5.03
N MET A 86 -3.96 1.57 -4.50
CA MET A 86 -2.94 1.41 -3.47
C MET A 86 -3.30 2.21 -2.22
N VAL A 87 -3.12 1.57 -1.07
CA VAL A 87 -3.38 2.14 0.25
C VAL A 87 -2.14 1.94 1.10
N GLY A 88 -1.72 2.98 1.81
CA GLY A 88 -0.51 2.97 2.62
C GLY A 88 0.23 4.29 2.52
N MET A 89 1.54 4.23 2.79
CA MET A 89 2.39 5.43 2.77
C MET A 89 2.53 5.95 1.33
N PRO A 90 2.02 7.17 1.03
CA PRO A 90 1.87 7.64 -0.34
C PRO A 90 3.21 7.98 -1.01
N GLU A 91 4.17 8.54 -0.26
CA GLU A 91 5.38 9.15 -0.85
C GLU A 91 6.37 8.12 -1.38
N THR A 92 6.52 6.97 -0.71
CA THR A 92 7.58 6.00 -1.05
C THR A 92 7.08 4.59 -1.31
N LEU A 93 5.93 4.19 -0.76
CA LEU A 93 5.50 2.80 -0.91
C LEU A 93 4.57 2.63 -2.12
N CYS A 94 3.48 3.38 -2.17
CA CYS A 94 2.47 3.23 -3.22
C CYS A 94 3.06 3.52 -4.61
N ARG A 95 3.79 4.63 -4.78
CA ARG A 95 4.37 4.99 -6.08
C ARG A 95 5.40 3.96 -6.57
N ASN A 96 6.37 3.59 -5.73
CA ASN A 96 7.40 2.62 -6.09
C ASN A 96 6.84 1.22 -6.41
N ILE A 97 5.79 0.79 -5.71
CA ILE A 97 5.13 -0.48 -6.03
C ILE A 97 4.40 -0.37 -7.36
N CYS A 98 3.72 0.74 -7.64
CA CYS A 98 3.03 0.96 -8.92
C CYS A 98 4.01 0.93 -10.09
N ASP A 99 5.13 1.66 -9.98
CA ASP A 99 6.16 1.71 -11.01
C ASP A 99 6.76 0.31 -11.25
N LYS A 100 7.03 -0.45 -10.19
CA LYS A 100 7.47 -1.84 -10.32
C LYS A 100 6.44 -2.71 -11.04
N ILE A 101 5.17 -2.62 -10.66
CA ILE A 101 4.10 -3.41 -11.29
C ILE A 101 4.01 -3.08 -12.78
N GLN A 102 4.10 -1.81 -13.17
CA GLN A 102 4.12 -1.40 -14.57
C GLN A 102 5.29 -2.02 -15.33
N VAL A 103 6.51 -1.94 -14.79
CA VAL A 103 7.71 -2.54 -15.41
C VAL A 103 7.58 -4.06 -15.53
N TYR A 104 7.11 -4.76 -14.50
CA TYR A 104 6.91 -6.21 -14.56
C TYR A 104 5.84 -6.61 -15.57
N THR A 105 4.75 -5.82 -15.65
CA THR A 105 3.68 -6.06 -16.61
C THR A 105 4.20 -5.90 -18.04
N GLN A 106 4.94 -4.82 -18.32
CA GLN A 106 5.60 -4.62 -19.62
C GLN A 106 6.55 -5.78 -19.96
N HIS A 107 7.37 -6.20 -19.01
CA HIS A 107 8.28 -7.33 -19.23
C HIS A 107 7.51 -8.63 -19.51
N ALA A 108 6.38 -8.88 -18.85
CA ALA A 108 5.55 -10.04 -19.10
C ALA A 108 4.93 -10.00 -20.51
N TYR A 109 4.41 -8.84 -20.93
CA TYR A 109 3.90 -8.64 -22.29
C TYR A 109 4.96 -8.91 -23.35
N MET A 110 6.19 -8.40 -23.15
CA MET A 110 7.31 -8.63 -24.07
C MET A 110 7.81 -10.08 -24.11
N ARG A 111 7.41 -10.94 -23.18
CA ARG A 111 7.73 -12.39 -23.20
C ARG A 111 6.65 -13.23 -23.89
N LEU A 112 5.43 -12.71 -24.00
CA LEU A 112 4.30 -13.41 -24.59
C LEU A 112 4.21 -13.21 -26.11
N HIS A 113 5.04 -12.32 -26.67
CA HIS A 113 5.24 -12.07 -28.09
C HIS A 113 6.72 -12.23 -28.45
#